data_AF-B5EWB9-F1
#
_entry.id   AF-B5EWB9-F1
#
_cell.length_a   1.000
_cell.length_b   1.000
_cell.length_c   1.000
_cell.angle_alpha   90.00
_cell.angle_beta   90.00
_cell.angle_gamma   90.00
#
_symmetry.space_group_name_H-M   'P 1'
#
loop_
_entity.id
_entity.type
_entity.pdbx_description
1 polymer ?
#
loop_
_entity_poly.entity_id
_entity_poly.type
_entity_poly.pdbx_seq_one_letter_code
_entity_poly.pdbx_strand_id
1 'polypeptide(L)'
;MLKIKSYQEDAYSFYGDVVSSKRNTSKKPRLKEELEVIGDTQLNCFNLYDANFQINSLINITPEGYSEINKENLKALYNYRNKKIQNLKNSLTVHPLYRNSILNTCQNCTINEVDTMDHVLGQTGFPEFSIHPKNLFPCCSVCNKKKSDNYVDEEGNQLFLNLYLDDLPQSQYLHVKFSENWVPHFFLEKNDDISDELFKLIENHYTRLDLLNRFRDSSNETITTLRSTIKTFNTEDIKQKIDELCLDLEVSLGHNHRKIVIYRALGSSDEFIDECIR
;
A
#
# COMPACT_ATOMS: atom_id res chain seq x y z
N MET A 1 3.07 -8.50 -0.59
CA MET A 1 3.17 -7.03 -0.37
C MET A 1 4.59 -6.73 0.04
N LEU A 2 5.07 -5.51 -0.17
CA LEU A 2 6.38 -5.05 0.29
C LEU A 2 6.24 -3.84 1.20
N LYS A 3 7.13 -3.74 2.19
CA LYS A 3 7.41 -2.48 2.88
C LYS A 3 8.11 -1.54 1.89
N ILE A 4 7.56 -0.34 1.72
CA ILE A 4 8.09 0.67 0.78
C ILE A 4 8.74 1.83 1.53
N LYS A 5 9.58 2.58 0.82
CA LYS A 5 10.27 3.73 1.41
C LYS A 5 9.31 4.91 1.51
N SER A 6 9.30 5.55 2.68
CA SER A 6 8.63 6.83 2.87
C SER A 6 9.44 7.97 2.26
N TYR A 7 8.86 9.16 2.25
CA TYR A 7 9.58 10.39 1.94
C TYR A 7 10.73 10.62 2.95
N GLN A 8 11.89 11.04 2.45
CA GLN A 8 13.15 11.13 3.22
C GLN A 8 13.66 12.57 3.41
N GLU A 9 13.10 13.53 2.69
CA GLU A 9 13.47 14.94 2.84
C GLU A 9 12.55 15.64 3.88
N ASP A 10 12.81 16.92 4.11
CA ASP A 10 12.02 17.73 5.04
C ASP A 10 10.56 17.87 4.56
N ALA A 11 9.62 17.38 5.37
CA ALA A 11 8.21 17.36 5.03
C ALA A 11 7.63 18.78 4.95
N TYR A 12 8.07 19.69 5.82
CA TYR A 12 7.55 21.05 5.86
C TYR A 12 8.04 21.92 4.69
N SER A 13 9.28 21.70 4.24
CA SER A 13 9.81 22.24 2.99
C SER A 13 8.94 21.84 1.80
N PHE A 14 8.54 20.55 1.71
CA PHE A 14 7.60 20.09 0.68
C PHE A 14 6.24 20.81 0.77
N TYR A 15 5.73 21.06 1.98
CA TYR A 15 4.52 21.86 2.19
C TYR A 15 4.68 23.29 1.62
N GLY A 16 5.77 23.98 1.96
CA GLY A 16 6.07 25.32 1.43
C GLY A 16 6.18 25.35 -0.10
N ASP A 17 6.79 24.33 -0.68
CA ASP A 17 6.90 24.10 -2.12
C ASP A 17 5.53 23.95 -2.80
N VAL A 18 4.60 23.21 -2.18
CA VAL A 18 3.24 23.06 -2.69
C VAL A 18 2.47 24.38 -2.54
N VAL A 19 2.53 25.05 -1.39
CA VAL A 19 1.84 26.33 -1.15
C VAL A 19 2.30 27.40 -2.14
N SER A 20 3.61 27.54 -2.35
CA SER A 20 4.17 28.51 -3.30
C SER A 20 3.69 28.26 -4.73
N SER A 21 3.49 26.99 -5.12
CA SER A 21 2.99 26.59 -6.45
C SER A 21 1.52 26.91 -6.70
N LYS A 22 0.72 27.13 -5.64
CA LYS A 22 -0.70 27.46 -5.77
C LYS A 22 -0.89 28.88 -6.29
N ARG A 23 -2.04 29.14 -6.91
CA ARG A 23 -2.46 30.48 -7.34
C ARG A 23 -3.75 30.84 -6.60
N ASN A 24 -3.87 32.10 -6.21
CA ASN A 24 -5.14 32.62 -5.75
C ASN A 24 -6.15 32.54 -6.92
N THR A 25 -7.36 32.10 -6.62
CA THR A 25 -8.43 31.95 -7.61
C THR A 25 -9.59 32.85 -7.23
N SER A 26 -10.55 33.06 -8.13
CA SER A 26 -11.79 33.79 -7.77
C SER A 26 -12.54 33.17 -6.59
N LYS A 27 -12.45 31.84 -6.41
CA LYS A 27 -13.05 31.12 -5.28
C LYS A 27 -12.22 31.18 -3.99
N LYS A 28 -10.90 31.36 -4.10
CA LYS A 28 -9.97 31.46 -2.96
C LYS A 28 -8.97 32.59 -3.23
N PRO A 29 -9.39 33.87 -3.12
CA PRO A 29 -8.59 35.01 -3.56
C PRO A 29 -7.42 35.32 -2.62
N ARG A 30 -7.44 34.80 -1.39
CA ARG A 30 -6.44 35.06 -0.34
C ARG A 30 -5.81 33.79 0.23
N LEU A 31 -5.87 32.67 -0.50
CA LEU A 31 -5.42 31.35 -0.04
C LEU A 31 -4.03 31.37 0.61
N LYS A 32 -3.06 32.02 -0.04
CA LYS A 32 -1.67 32.06 0.46
C LYS A 32 -1.55 32.83 1.77
N GLU A 33 -2.19 33.99 1.85
CA GLU A 33 -2.18 34.85 3.04
C GLU A 33 -2.87 34.13 4.21
N GLU A 34 -3.99 33.45 3.94
CA GLU A 34 -4.71 32.65 4.95
C GLU A 34 -3.88 31.46 5.46
N LEU A 35 -3.12 30.80 4.57
CA LEU A 35 -2.22 29.71 4.96
C LEU A 35 -0.96 30.21 5.69
N GLU A 36 -0.48 31.41 5.36
CA GLU A 36 0.65 32.04 6.04
C GLU A 36 0.32 32.37 7.50
N VAL A 37 -0.90 32.83 7.77
CA VAL A 37 -1.40 33.13 9.13
C VAL A 37 -1.34 31.90 10.05
N ILE A 38 -1.50 30.69 9.51
CA ILE A 38 -1.44 29.44 10.28
C ILE A 38 -0.09 28.72 10.19
N GLY A 39 0.95 29.36 9.62
CA GLY A 39 2.23 28.73 9.32
C GLY A 39 2.90 28.07 10.53
N ASP A 40 2.96 28.76 11.67
CA ASP A 40 3.58 28.21 12.89
C ASP A 40 2.82 27.00 13.45
N THR A 41 1.49 27.06 13.46
CA THR A 41 0.64 25.92 13.84
C THR A 41 0.86 24.75 12.89
N GLN A 42 0.92 25.02 11.58
CA GLN A 42 1.11 24.00 10.56
C GLN A 42 2.48 23.32 10.66
N LEU A 43 3.54 24.07 10.97
CA LEU A 43 4.87 23.53 11.27
C LEU A 43 4.81 22.59 12.48
N ASN A 44 4.12 22.97 13.54
CA ASN A 44 3.95 22.13 14.72
C ASN A 44 3.19 20.83 14.40
N CYS A 45 2.13 20.88 13.59
CA CYS A 45 1.43 19.69 13.11
C CYS A 45 2.37 18.76 12.34
N PHE A 46 3.19 19.29 11.43
CA PHE A 46 4.16 18.49 10.66
C PHE A 46 5.22 17.84 11.55
N ASN A 47 5.77 18.58 12.51
CA ASN A 47 6.71 18.05 13.49
C ASN A 47 6.07 16.94 14.35
N LEU A 48 4.81 17.11 14.77
CA LEU A 48 4.05 16.11 15.51
C LEU A 48 3.87 14.83 14.68
N TYR A 49 3.48 14.97 13.41
CA TYR A 49 3.32 13.83 12.51
C TYR A 49 4.63 13.07 12.37
N ASP A 50 5.72 13.79 12.08
CA ASP A 50 7.04 13.19 11.91
C ASP A 50 7.54 12.49 13.17
N ALA A 51 7.35 13.08 14.35
CA ALA A 51 7.72 12.45 15.63
C ALA A 51 6.94 11.14 15.87
N ASN A 52 5.63 11.14 15.64
CA ASN A 52 4.81 9.93 15.80
C ASN A 52 5.11 8.87 14.72
N PHE A 53 5.44 9.31 13.50
CA PHE A 53 5.85 8.43 12.40
C PHE A 53 7.13 7.67 12.77
N GLN A 54 8.14 8.33 13.36
CA GLN A 54 9.41 7.70 13.73
C GLN A 54 9.26 6.55 14.74
N ILE A 55 8.27 6.63 15.62
CA ILE A 55 8.05 5.62 16.68
C ILE A 55 6.82 4.74 16.42
N ASN A 56 6.30 4.72 15.18
CA ASN A 56 5.10 3.97 14.76
C ASN A 56 3.87 4.20 15.65
N SER A 57 3.51 5.47 15.89
CA SER A 57 2.44 5.86 16.81
C SER A 57 1.43 6.84 16.22
N LEU A 58 1.26 6.85 14.89
CA LEU A 58 0.32 7.74 14.20
C LEU A 58 -1.13 7.64 14.71
N ILE A 59 -1.50 6.48 15.28
CA ILE A 59 -2.82 6.26 15.91
C ILE A 59 -3.10 7.22 17.08
N ASN A 60 -2.07 7.79 17.69
CA ASN A 60 -2.18 8.68 18.84
C ASN A 60 -2.38 10.15 18.44
N ILE A 61 -2.28 10.48 17.15
CA ILE A 61 -2.44 11.85 16.69
C ILE A 61 -3.91 12.26 16.78
N THR A 62 -4.15 13.44 17.34
CA THR A 62 -5.48 14.07 17.37
C THR A 62 -5.55 15.21 16.35
N PRO A 63 -6.72 15.46 15.74
CA PRO A 63 -6.87 16.55 14.76
C PRO A 63 -6.63 17.94 15.35
N GLU A 64 -5.98 18.80 14.57
CA GLU A 64 -5.83 20.21 14.91
C GLU A 64 -7.18 20.96 14.83
N GLY A 65 -7.40 21.89 15.75
CA GLY A 65 -8.65 22.64 15.93
C GLY A 65 -8.88 23.76 14.91
N TYR A 66 -8.55 23.54 13.63
CA TYR A 66 -8.69 24.55 12.58
C TYR A 66 -10.14 24.99 12.34
N SER A 67 -10.32 26.26 11.97
CA SER A 67 -11.60 26.76 11.45
C SER A 67 -11.96 26.09 10.12
N GLU A 68 -13.24 26.04 9.76
CA GLU A 68 -13.69 25.39 8.52
C GLU A 68 -13.01 25.97 7.27
N ILE A 69 -12.79 27.29 7.23
CA ILE A 69 -12.05 27.93 6.13
C ILE A 69 -10.61 27.39 6.01
N ASN A 70 -9.92 27.22 7.14
CA ASN A 70 -8.55 26.69 7.15
C ASN A 70 -8.54 25.21 6.76
N LYS A 71 -9.49 24.41 7.25
CA LYS A 71 -9.65 23.01 6.83
C LYS A 71 -9.86 22.90 5.32
N GLU A 72 -10.74 23.71 4.74
CA GLU A 72 -10.97 23.74 3.29
C GLU A 72 -9.75 24.22 2.50
N ASN A 73 -8.96 25.16 3.04
CA ASN A 73 -7.74 25.64 2.41
C ASN A 73 -6.65 24.56 2.39
N LEU A 74 -6.45 23.88 3.51
CA LEU A 74 -5.50 22.76 3.64
C LEU A 74 -5.88 21.59 2.71
N LYS A 75 -7.15 21.19 2.69
CA LYS A 75 -7.67 20.17 1.76
C LYS A 75 -7.44 20.54 0.30
N ALA A 76 -7.63 21.82 -0.06
CA ALA A 76 -7.41 22.31 -1.43
C ALA A 76 -5.94 22.29 -1.89
N LEU A 77 -4.98 22.05 -0.97
CA LEU A 77 -3.58 21.84 -1.34
C LEU A 77 -3.38 20.51 -2.07
N TYR A 78 -4.16 19.49 -1.73
CA TYR A 78 -4.07 18.20 -2.40
C TYR A 78 -4.81 18.20 -3.75
N ASN A 79 -4.11 17.80 -4.80
CA ASN A 79 -4.69 17.46 -6.08
C ASN A 79 -3.76 16.46 -6.74
N TYR A 80 -4.25 15.25 -6.99
CA TYR A 80 -3.45 14.18 -7.57
C TYR A 80 -2.72 14.60 -8.86
N ARG A 81 -3.36 15.38 -9.74
CA ARG A 81 -2.78 15.83 -11.02
C ARG A 81 -1.74 16.94 -10.88
N ASN A 82 -1.53 17.49 -9.68
CA ASN A 82 -0.51 18.51 -9.46
C ASN A 82 0.90 17.91 -9.67
N LYS A 83 1.77 18.63 -10.38
CA LYS A 83 3.13 18.17 -10.71
C LYS A 83 3.97 17.78 -9.49
N LYS A 84 3.87 18.50 -8.37
CA LYS A 84 4.60 18.18 -7.13
C LYS A 84 4.10 16.87 -6.51
N ILE A 85 2.78 16.63 -6.53
CA ILE A 85 2.18 15.37 -6.06
C ILE A 85 2.55 14.20 -6.99
N GLN A 86 2.57 14.40 -8.31
CA GLN A 86 3.04 13.39 -9.27
C GLN A 86 4.52 13.07 -9.09
N ASN A 87 5.37 14.07 -8.86
CA ASN A 87 6.79 13.86 -8.56
C ASN A 87 6.98 13.07 -7.27
N LEU A 88 6.20 13.40 -6.22
CA LEU A 88 6.19 12.65 -4.96
C LEU A 88 5.79 11.19 -5.21
N LYS A 89 4.68 10.94 -5.92
CA LYS A 89 4.24 9.58 -6.30
C LYS A 89 5.36 8.80 -6.97
N ASN A 90 6.01 9.38 -7.98
CA ASN A 90 7.10 8.73 -8.72
C ASN A 90 8.29 8.39 -7.81
N SER A 91 8.63 9.28 -6.86
CA SER A 91 9.71 9.03 -5.90
C SER A 91 9.40 7.89 -4.92
N LEU A 92 8.12 7.70 -4.60
CA LEU A 92 7.65 6.68 -3.65
C LEU A 92 7.35 5.33 -4.33
N THR A 93 7.19 5.30 -5.65
CA THR A 93 7.02 4.07 -6.44
C THR A 93 8.33 3.51 -6.99
N VAL A 94 9.45 3.71 -6.30
CA VAL A 94 10.74 3.06 -6.61
C VAL A 94 10.83 1.76 -5.81
N HIS A 95 11.28 0.68 -6.45
CA HIS A 95 11.43 -0.61 -5.77
C HIS A 95 12.44 -0.50 -4.60
N PRO A 96 12.10 -0.98 -3.39
CA PRO A 96 12.94 -0.79 -2.20
C PRO A 96 14.35 -1.37 -2.36
N LEU A 97 14.46 -2.52 -3.05
CA LEU A 97 15.72 -3.23 -3.30
C LEU A 97 16.37 -2.92 -4.65
N TYR A 98 15.58 -2.54 -5.67
CA TYR A 98 16.05 -2.36 -7.05
C TYR A 98 15.81 -0.92 -7.46
N ARG A 99 16.74 -0.02 -7.11
CA ARG A 99 16.52 1.44 -7.22
C ARG A 99 16.27 1.96 -8.64
N ASN A 100 16.60 1.17 -9.66
CA ASN A 100 16.34 1.48 -11.06
C ASN A 100 15.03 0.90 -11.58
N SER A 101 14.28 0.20 -10.73
CA SER A 101 13.01 -0.46 -11.05
C SER A 101 11.84 0.28 -10.42
N ILE A 102 10.75 0.40 -11.19
CA ILE A 102 9.52 1.05 -10.74
C ILE A 102 8.62 -0.01 -10.10
N LEU A 103 8.16 0.25 -8.88
CA LEU A 103 7.13 -0.51 -8.20
C LEU A 103 5.77 0.20 -8.37
N ASN A 104 5.22 0.16 -9.58
CA ASN A 104 3.94 0.83 -9.90
C ASN A 104 2.71 -0.02 -9.53
N THR A 105 2.87 -1.16 -8.85
CA THR A 105 1.75 -1.96 -8.34
C THR A 105 1.38 -1.48 -6.94
N CYS A 106 0.10 -1.26 -6.68
CA CYS A 106 -0.40 -0.83 -5.37
C CYS A 106 -0.04 -1.85 -4.29
N GLN A 107 0.72 -1.43 -3.28
CA GLN A 107 1.21 -2.34 -2.25
C GLN A 107 0.16 -2.75 -1.22
N ASN A 108 -0.98 -2.06 -1.15
CA ASN A 108 -2.14 -2.52 -0.37
C ASN A 108 -2.85 -3.74 -0.97
N CYS A 109 -2.62 -4.08 -2.25
CA CYS A 109 -3.29 -5.24 -2.85
C CYS A 109 -2.42 -6.10 -3.77
N THR A 110 -1.34 -5.60 -4.35
CA THR A 110 -0.53 -6.33 -5.35
C THR A 110 -1.29 -6.78 -6.61
N ILE A 111 -2.40 -6.08 -6.93
CA ILE A 111 -3.23 -6.34 -8.11
C ILE A 111 -3.13 -5.19 -9.10
N ASN A 112 -3.69 -4.03 -8.73
CA ASN A 112 -3.84 -2.90 -9.62
C ASN A 112 -2.62 -1.98 -9.57
N GLU A 113 -2.44 -1.19 -10.62
CA GLU A 113 -1.45 -0.13 -10.64
C GLU A 113 -1.77 1.01 -9.66
N VAL A 114 -0.75 1.78 -9.31
CA VAL A 114 -0.88 3.02 -8.55
C VAL A 114 -1.40 4.13 -9.47
N ASP A 115 -2.68 4.44 -9.32
CA ASP A 115 -3.41 5.50 -10.05
C ASP A 115 -3.88 6.65 -9.13
N THR A 116 -3.60 6.57 -7.82
CA THR A 116 -3.94 7.59 -6.82
C THR A 116 -2.93 7.61 -5.67
N MET A 117 -3.10 8.53 -4.72
CA MET A 117 -2.41 8.53 -3.43
C MET A 117 -3.48 8.54 -2.34
N ASP A 118 -3.40 7.56 -1.45
CA ASP A 118 -4.23 7.43 -0.24
C ASP A 118 -3.65 8.29 0.88
N HIS A 119 -4.49 8.75 1.79
CA HIS A 119 -4.06 9.42 3.02
C HIS A 119 -4.04 8.40 4.14
N VAL A 120 -2.90 8.18 4.80
CA VAL A 120 -2.79 7.27 5.96
C VAL A 120 -3.79 7.69 7.03
N LEU A 121 -3.66 8.93 7.51
CA LEU A 121 -4.66 9.65 8.29
C LEU A 121 -5.58 10.41 7.32
N GLY A 122 -6.86 10.01 7.28
CA GLY A 122 -7.85 10.50 6.32
C GLY A 122 -8.02 12.01 6.34
N GLN A 123 -7.94 12.63 5.16
CA GLN A 123 -7.97 14.09 5.00
C GLN A 123 -9.26 14.74 5.54
N THR A 124 -10.36 13.99 5.66
CA THR A 124 -11.61 14.53 6.22
C THR A 124 -11.44 14.93 7.68
N GLY A 125 -10.80 14.06 8.48
CA GLY A 125 -10.52 14.27 9.90
C GLY A 125 -9.21 15.01 10.17
N PHE A 126 -8.21 14.84 9.30
CA PHE A 126 -6.86 15.42 9.47
C PHE A 126 -6.46 16.30 8.27
N PRO A 127 -7.16 17.42 8.02
CA PRO A 127 -6.88 18.31 6.89
C PRO A 127 -5.44 18.85 6.90
N GLU A 128 -4.84 19.05 8.07
CA GLU A 128 -3.45 19.47 8.27
C GLU A 128 -2.44 18.55 7.58
N PHE A 129 -2.77 17.26 7.39
CA PHE A 129 -1.88 16.29 6.73
C PHE A 129 -2.25 16.01 5.28
N SER A 130 -3.12 16.82 4.66
CA SER A 130 -3.61 16.61 3.28
C SER A 130 -2.48 16.52 2.24
N ILE A 131 -1.34 17.17 2.49
CA ILE A 131 -0.15 17.11 1.63
C ILE A 131 1.12 16.71 2.38
N HIS A 132 0.99 16.17 3.59
CA HIS A 132 2.15 15.67 4.31
C HIS A 132 2.72 14.47 3.52
N PRO A 133 3.98 14.50 3.07
CA PRO A 133 4.46 13.52 2.09
C PRO A 133 4.56 12.10 2.67
N LYS A 134 4.74 11.94 3.99
CA LYS A 134 4.64 10.64 4.68
C LYS A 134 3.21 10.21 5.03
N ASN A 135 2.22 11.08 4.82
CA ASN A 135 0.80 10.76 4.93
C ASN A 135 0.21 10.33 3.58
N LEU A 136 0.88 10.65 2.47
CA LEU A 136 0.44 10.28 1.12
C LEU A 136 1.07 8.95 0.69
N PHE A 137 0.25 7.90 0.61
CA PHE A 137 0.66 6.54 0.24
C PHE A 137 0.26 6.19 -1.21
N PRO A 138 1.19 5.76 -2.09
CA PRO A 138 0.87 5.27 -3.42
C PRO A 138 -0.16 4.13 -3.42
N CYS A 139 -1.36 4.40 -3.95
CA CYS A 139 -2.48 3.47 -3.87
C CYS A 139 -3.21 3.31 -5.20
N CYS A 140 -3.97 2.23 -5.34
CA CYS A 140 -4.96 2.12 -6.41
C CYS A 140 -6.31 2.67 -5.95
N SER A 141 -7.10 3.18 -6.89
CA SER A 141 -8.41 3.79 -6.66
C SER A 141 -9.39 2.84 -5.97
N VAL A 142 -9.31 1.54 -6.25
CA VAL A 142 -10.12 0.51 -5.58
C VAL A 142 -9.79 0.39 -4.09
N CYS A 143 -8.50 0.33 -3.73
CA CYS A 143 -8.09 0.25 -2.33
C CYS A 143 -8.36 1.56 -1.59
N ASN A 144 -8.04 2.70 -2.22
CA ASN A 144 -8.30 4.02 -1.65
C ASN A 144 -9.80 4.20 -1.33
N LYS A 145 -10.69 3.81 -2.27
CA LYS A 145 -12.14 3.83 -2.04
C LYS A 145 -12.60 2.91 -0.90
N LYS A 146 -12.05 1.69 -0.79
CA LYS A 146 -12.41 0.74 0.28
C LYS A 146 -11.92 1.20 1.65
N LYS A 147 -10.73 1.80 1.73
CA LYS A 147 -10.18 2.37 2.96
C LYS A 147 -10.96 3.62 3.40
N SER A 148 -11.25 4.51 2.44
CA SER A 148 -11.87 5.81 2.71
C SER A 148 -11.07 6.59 3.77
N ASP A 149 -11.73 7.31 4.68
CA ASP A 149 -11.07 8.07 5.75
C ASP A 149 -10.75 7.22 7.00
N ASN A 150 -11.01 5.91 6.96
CA ASN A 150 -10.82 5.03 8.12
C ASN A 150 -9.32 4.72 8.32
N TYR A 151 -8.86 4.85 9.56
CA TYR A 151 -7.51 4.43 9.98
C TYR A 151 -7.52 3.63 11.27
N VAL A 152 -8.39 4.01 12.22
CA VAL A 152 -8.62 3.31 13.48
C VAL A 152 -10.07 2.83 13.58
N ASP A 153 -10.32 1.79 14.39
CA ASP A 153 -11.66 1.38 14.80
C ASP A 153 -12.20 2.25 15.95
N GLU A 154 -13.40 1.91 16.43
CA GLU A 154 -14.07 2.61 17.54
C GLU A 154 -13.31 2.50 18.87
N GLU A 155 -12.44 1.50 19.01
CA GLU A 155 -11.60 1.27 20.18
C GLU A 155 -10.20 1.92 20.05
N GLY A 156 -9.91 2.53 18.89
CA GLY A 156 -8.62 3.18 18.60
C GLY A 156 -7.56 2.24 18.02
N ASN A 157 -7.90 1.00 17.66
CA ASN A 157 -6.94 0.07 17.05
C ASN A 157 -6.75 0.35 15.55
N GLN A 158 -5.52 0.21 15.06
CA GLN A 158 -5.20 0.37 13.64
C GLN A 158 -5.94 -0.66 12.76
N LEU A 159 -6.50 -0.20 11.63
CA LEU A 159 -7.31 -1.02 10.73
C LEU A 159 -6.57 -1.54 9.50
N PHE A 160 -5.49 -0.87 9.11
CA PHE A 160 -4.77 -1.17 7.87
C PHE A 160 -3.28 -1.17 8.13
N LEU A 161 -2.56 -2.14 7.56
CA LEU A 161 -1.10 -2.06 7.46
C LEU A 161 -0.68 -0.72 6.84
N ASN A 162 0.23 -0.03 7.51
CA ASN A 162 0.97 1.10 6.99
C ASN A 162 2.33 0.59 6.48
N LEU A 163 2.41 0.29 5.18
CA LEU A 163 3.61 -0.30 4.57
C LEU A 163 4.81 0.65 4.47
N TYR A 164 4.75 1.83 5.11
CA TYR A 164 5.96 2.58 5.46
C TYR A 164 6.57 2.17 6.80
N LEU A 165 5.73 1.78 7.76
CA LEU A 165 6.10 1.60 9.17
C LEU A 165 6.07 0.13 9.59
N ASP A 166 5.03 -0.60 9.20
CA ASP A 166 4.80 -1.96 9.64
C ASP A 166 5.73 -2.94 8.93
N ASP A 167 6.37 -3.81 9.71
CA ASP A 167 7.17 -4.92 9.20
C ASP A 167 6.25 -6.10 8.88
N LEU A 168 6.40 -6.62 7.66
CA LEU A 168 5.63 -7.79 7.22
C LEU A 168 6.30 -9.07 7.75
N PRO A 169 5.53 -10.05 8.25
CA PRO A 169 6.05 -11.34 8.62
C PRO A 169 6.81 -12.01 7.48
N GLN A 170 7.93 -12.65 7.81
CA GLN A 170 8.68 -13.50 6.89
C GLN A 170 8.10 -14.91 6.79
N SER A 171 7.25 -15.29 7.75
CA SER A 171 6.50 -16.55 7.72
C SER A 171 5.26 -16.45 6.84
N GLN A 172 4.87 -17.59 6.26
CA GLN A 172 3.68 -17.68 5.42
C GLN A 172 2.42 -17.52 6.28
N TYR A 173 1.58 -16.55 5.91
CA TYR A 173 0.27 -16.32 6.50
C TYR A 173 -0.85 -16.28 5.44
N LEU A 174 -0.50 -16.12 4.16
CA LEU A 174 -1.45 -16.18 3.04
C LEU A 174 -1.34 -17.54 2.35
N HIS A 175 -2.48 -18.22 2.23
CA HIS A 175 -2.57 -19.55 1.63
C HIS A 175 -3.64 -19.57 0.54
N VAL A 176 -3.55 -20.57 -0.33
CA VAL A 176 -4.54 -20.83 -1.38
C VAL A 176 -4.81 -22.32 -1.49
N LYS A 177 -6.07 -22.68 -1.64
CA LYS A 177 -6.52 -24.02 -2.05
C LYS A 177 -7.19 -23.91 -3.41
N PHE A 178 -7.16 -25.00 -4.18
CA PHE A 178 -7.79 -25.06 -5.49
C PHE A 178 -8.91 -26.10 -5.50
N SER A 179 -10.03 -25.76 -6.14
CA SER A 179 -11.07 -26.74 -6.50
C SER A 179 -10.64 -27.56 -7.74
N GLU A 180 -11.42 -28.57 -8.12
CA GLU A 180 -11.20 -29.42 -9.32
C GLU A 180 -10.92 -28.63 -10.61
N ASN A 181 -11.53 -27.46 -10.83
CA ASN A 181 -11.28 -26.62 -12.02
C ASN A 181 -10.16 -25.57 -11.84
N TRP A 182 -9.25 -25.77 -10.88
CA TRP A 182 -8.19 -24.83 -10.53
C TRP A 182 -8.69 -23.42 -10.14
N VAL A 183 -9.92 -23.33 -9.61
CA VAL A 183 -10.44 -22.08 -9.04
C VAL A 183 -9.80 -21.87 -7.66
N PRO A 184 -9.11 -20.74 -7.43
CA PRO A 184 -8.42 -20.49 -6.16
C PRO A 184 -9.37 -20.00 -5.06
N HIS A 185 -9.12 -20.48 -3.86
CA HIS A 185 -9.73 -20.04 -2.61
C HIS A 185 -8.63 -19.61 -1.64
N PHE A 186 -8.47 -18.31 -1.45
CA PHE A 186 -7.46 -17.75 -0.56
C PHE A 186 -7.97 -17.66 0.88
N PHE A 187 -7.08 -17.90 1.83
CA PHE A 187 -7.36 -17.75 3.25
C PHE A 187 -6.10 -17.31 4.01
N LEU A 188 -6.32 -16.77 5.21
CA LEU A 188 -5.25 -16.40 6.12
C LEU A 188 -5.13 -17.46 7.21
N GLU A 189 -3.90 -17.78 7.59
CA GLU A 189 -3.59 -18.68 8.69
C GLU A 189 -2.46 -18.07 9.52
N LYS A 190 -2.62 -18.06 10.84
CA LYS A 190 -1.63 -17.49 11.74
C LYS A 190 -0.52 -18.50 11.98
N ASN A 191 0.72 -18.08 11.77
CA ASN A 191 1.90 -18.84 12.20
C ASN A 191 2.29 -18.43 13.64
N ASP A 192 2.89 -19.35 14.39
CA ASP A 192 3.25 -19.20 15.81
C ASP A 192 4.21 -18.02 16.06
N ASP A 193 5.02 -17.66 15.06
CA ASP A 193 5.99 -16.56 15.13
C ASP A 193 5.39 -15.18 14.83
N ILE A 194 4.11 -15.12 14.44
CA ILE A 194 3.38 -13.87 14.20
C ILE A 194 2.62 -13.49 15.48
N SER A 195 2.75 -12.26 15.96
CA SER A 195 1.98 -11.82 17.14
C SER A 195 0.48 -11.74 16.84
N ASP A 196 -0.36 -11.87 17.89
CA ASP A 196 -1.81 -11.75 17.74
C ASP A 196 -2.22 -10.36 17.21
N GLU A 197 -1.56 -9.32 17.69
CA GLU A 197 -1.82 -7.94 17.27
C GLU A 197 -1.51 -7.72 15.79
N LEU A 198 -0.34 -8.21 15.34
CA LEU A 198 0.06 -8.08 13.93
C LEU A 198 -0.83 -8.92 13.03
N PHE A 199 -1.17 -10.16 13.42
CA PHE A 199 -2.06 -10.99 12.63
C PHE A 199 -3.46 -10.38 12.53
N LYS A 200 -4.02 -9.86 13.62
CA LYS A 200 -5.31 -9.14 13.61
C LYS A 200 -5.27 -7.92 12.68
N LEU A 201 -4.16 -7.17 12.66
CA LEU A 201 -3.97 -6.06 11.72
C LEU A 201 -3.94 -6.54 10.25
N ILE A 202 -3.27 -7.67 9.97
CA ILE A 202 -3.27 -8.30 8.65
C ILE A 202 -4.70 -8.73 8.26
N GLU A 203 -5.42 -9.41 9.14
CA GLU A 203 -6.82 -9.83 8.90
C GLU A 203 -7.73 -8.64 8.61
N ASN A 204 -7.61 -7.57 9.40
CA ASN A 204 -8.37 -6.33 9.19
C ASN A 204 -8.05 -5.71 7.82
N HIS A 205 -6.77 -5.62 7.46
CA HIS A 205 -6.33 -5.09 6.17
C HIS A 205 -6.89 -5.91 5.00
N TYR A 206 -6.77 -7.24 5.06
CA TYR A 206 -7.26 -8.14 4.02
C TYR A 206 -8.78 -8.12 3.89
N THR A 207 -9.51 -8.12 5.02
CA THR A 207 -10.96 -8.13 5.05
C THR A 207 -11.53 -6.82 4.51
N ARG A 208 -11.05 -5.67 5.02
CA ARG A 208 -11.56 -4.35 4.62
C ARG A 208 -11.23 -3.99 3.17
N LEU A 209 -10.10 -4.46 2.66
CA LEU A 209 -9.73 -4.28 1.26
C LEU A 209 -10.23 -5.40 0.33
N ASP A 210 -10.92 -6.40 0.89
CA ASP A 210 -11.53 -7.54 0.20
C ASP A 210 -10.51 -8.30 -0.66
N LEU A 211 -9.31 -8.50 -0.09
CA LEU A 211 -8.16 -8.98 -0.84
C LEU A 211 -8.32 -10.43 -1.27
N LEU A 212 -8.86 -11.31 -0.42
CA LEU A 212 -8.98 -12.74 -0.73
C LEU A 212 -9.88 -12.98 -1.97
N ASN A 213 -11.02 -12.29 -2.06
CA ASN A 213 -11.91 -12.37 -3.22
C ASN A 213 -11.27 -11.73 -4.45
N ARG A 214 -10.64 -10.56 -4.29
CA ARG A 214 -9.97 -9.90 -5.41
C ARG A 214 -8.76 -10.70 -5.92
N PHE A 215 -8.08 -11.46 -5.07
CA PHE A 215 -7.02 -12.39 -5.47
C PHE A 215 -7.59 -13.53 -6.26
N ARG A 216 -8.71 -14.13 -5.81
CA ARG A 216 -9.42 -15.14 -6.59
C ARG A 216 -9.75 -14.63 -8.00
N ASP A 217 -10.38 -13.47 -8.09
CA ASP A 217 -10.85 -12.93 -9.37
C ASP A 217 -9.69 -12.51 -10.31
N SER A 218 -8.52 -12.19 -9.77
CA SER A 218 -7.32 -11.79 -10.54
C SER A 218 -6.30 -12.92 -10.75
N SER A 219 -6.63 -14.16 -10.39
CA SER A 219 -5.66 -15.27 -10.44
C SER A 219 -5.50 -15.91 -11.82
N ASN A 220 -6.50 -15.81 -12.72
CA ASN A 220 -6.48 -16.54 -13.99
C ASN A 220 -5.24 -16.22 -14.85
N GLU A 221 -4.83 -14.96 -14.92
CA GLU A 221 -3.62 -14.52 -15.63
C GLU A 221 -2.36 -15.16 -15.02
N THR A 222 -2.29 -15.22 -13.69
CA THR A 222 -1.15 -15.79 -12.97
C THR A 222 -1.04 -17.30 -13.20
N ILE A 223 -2.17 -18.02 -13.13
CA ILE A 223 -2.24 -19.45 -13.40
C ILE A 223 -1.85 -19.73 -14.86
N THR A 224 -2.39 -18.97 -15.81
CA THR A 224 -2.07 -19.12 -17.24
C THR A 224 -0.59 -18.87 -17.53
N THR A 225 0.01 -17.88 -16.87
CA THR A 225 1.45 -17.62 -16.94
C THR A 225 2.24 -18.81 -16.44
N LEU A 226 1.87 -19.37 -15.27
CA LEU A 226 2.54 -20.55 -14.71
C LEU A 226 2.45 -21.75 -15.65
N ARG A 227 1.27 -22.04 -16.22
CA ARG A 227 1.10 -23.12 -17.21
C ARG A 227 2.07 -22.95 -18.39
N SER A 228 2.16 -21.73 -18.91
CA SER A 228 3.07 -21.41 -20.01
C SER A 228 4.53 -21.57 -19.60
N THR A 229 4.89 -21.14 -18.39
CA THR A 229 6.24 -21.33 -17.83
C THR A 229 6.58 -22.82 -17.69
N ILE A 230 5.69 -23.65 -17.15
CA ILE A 230 5.90 -25.09 -16.99
C ILE A 230 6.17 -25.75 -18.35
N LYS A 231 5.42 -25.39 -19.39
CA LYS A 231 5.62 -25.91 -20.76
C LYS A 231 7.00 -25.59 -21.35
N THR A 232 7.70 -24.59 -20.85
CA THR A 232 9.05 -24.24 -21.32
C THR A 232 10.16 -25.00 -20.60
N PHE A 233 9.83 -25.73 -19.53
CA PHE A 233 10.82 -26.50 -18.80
C PHE A 233 11.18 -27.76 -19.60
N ASN A 234 12.45 -27.87 -20.00
CA ASN A 234 12.99 -29.04 -20.71
C ASN A 234 13.56 -30.08 -19.74
N THR A 235 12.93 -30.27 -18.58
CA THR A 235 13.39 -31.16 -17.51
C THR A 235 12.20 -31.88 -16.87
N GLU A 236 12.45 -33.06 -16.32
CA GLU A 236 11.47 -33.78 -15.51
C GLU A 236 11.32 -33.17 -14.11
N ASP A 237 12.32 -32.40 -13.64
CA ASP A 237 12.28 -31.78 -12.31
C ASP A 237 11.58 -30.41 -12.29
N ILE A 238 10.31 -30.43 -12.64
CA ILE A 238 9.47 -29.23 -12.72
C ILE A 238 9.22 -28.63 -11.35
N LYS A 239 9.06 -29.46 -10.31
CA LYS A 239 8.83 -28.99 -8.94
C LYS A 239 10.00 -28.15 -8.44
N GLN A 240 11.23 -28.66 -8.56
CA GLN A 240 12.41 -27.90 -8.16
C GLN A 240 12.54 -26.59 -8.95
N LYS A 241 12.22 -26.59 -10.25
CA LYS A 241 12.24 -25.36 -11.06
C LYS A 241 11.24 -24.32 -10.60
N ILE A 242 10.05 -24.73 -10.16
CA ILE A 242 9.04 -23.81 -9.63
C ILE A 242 9.48 -23.28 -8.25
N ASP A 243 10.09 -24.12 -7.41
CA ASP A 243 10.62 -23.70 -6.12
C ASP A 243 11.74 -22.67 -6.28
N GLU A 244 12.71 -22.92 -7.18
CA GLU A 244 13.76 -21.96 -7.56
C GLU A 244 13.15 -20.63 -8.05
N LEU A 245 12.16 -20.71 -8.95
CA LEU A 245 11.45 -19.52 -9.44
C LEU A 245 10.74 -18.75 -8.32
N CYS A 246 10.13 -19.46 -7.36
CA CYS A 246 9.46 -18.82 -6.23
C CYS A 246 10.46 -18.09 -5.32
N LEU A 247 11.63 -18.70 -5.05
CA LEU A 247 12.71 -18.08 -4.28
C LEU A 247 13.23 -16.81 -4.95
N ASP A 248 13.43 -16.84 -6.27
CA ASP A 248 13.86 -15.66 -7.04
C ASP A 248 12.81 -14.53 -7.00
N LEU A 249 11.54 -14.88 -7.19
CA LEU A 249 10.44 -13.92 -7.16
C LEU A 249 10.22 -13.30 -5.78
N GLU A 250 10.42 -14.07 -4.71
CA GLU A 250 10.22 -13.63 -3.32
C GLU A 250 11.04 -12.38 -2.98
N VAL A 251 12.28 -12.31 -3.46
CA VAL A 251 13.15 -11.16 -3.26
C VAL A 251 12.50 -9.87 -3.77
N SER A 252 11.77 -9.94 -4.89
CA SER A 252 11.18 -8.79 -5.57
C SER A 252 9.70 -8.53 -5.26
N LEU A 253 8.98 -9.51 -4.72
CA LEU A 253 7.52 -9.42 -4.52
C LEU A 253 7.10 -9.55 -3.06
N GLY A 254 7.97 -10.12 -2.21
CA GLY A 254 7.74 -10.46 -0.82
C GLY A 254 7.16 -11.86 -0.65
N HIS A 255 7.48 -12.50 0.49
CA HIS A 255 7.15 -13.90 0.79
C HIS A 255 5.68 -14.27 0.60
N ASN A 256 4.78 -13.43 1.11
CA ASN A 256 3.33 -13.63 1.08
C ASN A 256 2.65 -13.02 -0.16
N HIS A 257 3.37 -12.85 -1.27
CA HIS A 257 2.78 -12.32 -2.49
C HIS A 257 1.85 -13.35 -3.15
N ARG A 258 0.63 -12.93 -3.55
CA ARG A 258 -0.40 -13.82 -4.13
C ARG A 258 0.12 -14.73 -5.26
N LYS A 259 0.99 -14.18 -6.13
CA LYS A 259 1.62 -14.92 -7.23
C LYS A 259 2.47 -16.09 -6.74
N ILE A 260 3.27 -15.86 -5.70
CA ILE A 260 4.17 -16.87 -5.13
C ILE A 260 3.34 -17.95 -4.44
N VAL A 261 2.31 -17.55 -3.68
CA VAL A 261 1.39 -18.47 -3.02
C VAL A 261 0.67 -19.38 -4.04
N ILE A 262 0.21 -18.82 -5.17
CA ILE A 262 -0.34 -19.61 -6.29
C ILE A 262 0.71 -20.58 -6.84
N TYR A 263 1.93 -20.08 -7.11
CA TYR A 263 2.98 -20.87 -7.75
C TYR A 263 3.42 -22.04 -6.86
N ARG A 264 3.62 -21.83 -5.56
CA ARG A 264 3.93 -22.90 -4.59
C ARG A 264 2.84 -23.96 -4.53
N ALA A 265 1.58 -23.53 -4.43
CA ALA A 265 0.46 -24.45 -4.28
C ALA A 265 0.20 -25.27 -5.56
N LEU A 266 0.31 -24.66 -6.75
CA LEU A 266 0.16 -25.40 -8.01
C LEU A 266 1.41 -26.18 -8.40
N GLY A 267 2.59 -25.66 -8.11
CA GLY A 267 3.87 -26.32 -8.40
C GLY A 267 4.17 -27.53 -7.51
N SER A 268 3.43 -27.70 -6.42
CA SER A 268 3.48 -28.92 -5.61
C SER A 268 2.46 -29.98 -6.04
N SER A 269 1.52 -29.64 -6.94
CA SER A 269 0.48 -30.54 -7.44
C SER A 269 0.96 -31.30 -8.68
N ASP A 270 1.11 -32.63 -8.54
CA ASP A 270 1.44 -33.52 -9.68
C ASP A 270 0.35 -33.46 -10.75
N GLU A 271 -0.92 -33.45 -10.36
CA GLU A 271 -2.06 -33.35 -11.26
C GLU A 271 -2.01 -32.09 -12.13
N PHE A 272 -1.74 -30.93 -11.53
CA PHE A 272 -1.63 -29.67 -12.27
C PHE A 272 -0.45 -29.70 -13.26
N ILE A 273 0.70 -30.21 -12.82
CA ILE A 273 1.91 -30.29 -13.64
C ILE A 273 1.68 -31.22 -14.84
N ASP A 274 1.10 -32.40 -14.62
CA ASP A 274 0.78 -33.36 -15.67
C ASP A 274 -0.19 -32.78 -16.70
N GLU A 275 -1.22 -32.05 -16.26
CA GLU A 275 -2.14 -31.33 -17.14
C GLU A 275 -1.44 -30.27 -18.01
N CYS A 276 -0.33 -29.70 -17.55
CA CYS A 276 0.41 -28.70 -18.31
C CYS A 276 1.29 -29.29 -19.41
N ILE A 277 1.78 -30.52 -19.24
CA ILE A 277 2.76 -31.15 -20.15
C ILE A 277 2.07 -32.01 -21.21
N ARG A 278 0.83 -32.44 -20.97
CA ARG A 278 -0.03 -33.06 -21.98
C ARG A 278 -0.34 -32.12 -23.15
#